data_AF-A0A6M1ZRC2-F1
#
_entry.id   AF-A0A6M1ZRC2-F1
#
_cell.length_a   1.000
_cell.length_b   1.000
_cell.length_c   1.000
_cell.angle_alpha   90.00
_cell.angle_beta   90.00
_cell.angle_gamma   90.00
#
_symmetry.space_group_name_H-M   'P 1'
#
loop_
_entity.id
_entity.type
_entity.pdbx_description
1 polymer ?
#
loop_
_entity_poly.entity_id
_entity_poly.type
_entity_poly.pdbx_seq_one_letter_code
_entity_poly.pdbx_strand_id
1 'polypeptide(L)'
;MKKLFTALFFVQSALLFADEEVAEGGRDRSSFWQTLIMIGIAILFFYFILWRPEQRRRKQMEAKRGAMKTGDQVTAMGIVGTIDRIKEKTLIIKNVDGSKIEVVKGAVTEVKSSTEVLESK
;
A
#
# COMPACT_ATOMS: atom_id res chain seq x y z
N MET A 1 -7.50 -2.18 64.89
CA MET A 1 -7.16 -2.92 63.65
C MET A 1 -6.46 -2.08 62.58
N LYS A 2 -6.73 -0.77 62.42
CA LYS A 2 -6.07 0.05 61.39
C LYS A 2 -4.60 0.38 61.70
N LYS A 3 -4.23 0.66 62.96
CA LYS A 3 -2.86 1.03 63.36
C LYS A 3 -1.84 -0.12 63.29
N LEU A 4 -2.30 -1.36 63.43
CA LEU A 4 -1.46 -2.56 63.27
C LEU A 4 -1.16 -2.83 61.78
N PHE A 5 -2.13 -2.54 60.91
CA PHE A 5 -1.98 -2.66 59.47
C PHE A 5 -1.08 -1.56 58.89
N THR A 6 -1.17 -0.33 59.42
CA THR A 6 -0.29 0.77 58.99
C THR A 6 1.16 0.55 59.41
N ALA A 7 1.40 0.01 60.61
CA ALA A 7 2.76 -0.34 61.05
C ALA A 7 3.35 -1.51 60.24
N LEU A 8 2.54 -2.51 59.91
CA LEU A 8 2.99 -3.65 59.09
C LEU A 8 3.27 -3.24 57.63
N PHE A 9 2.45 -2.33 57.08
CA PHE A 9 2.67 -1.75 55.76
C PHE A 9 3.92 -0.86 55.74
N PHE A 10 4.15 -0.07 56.78
CA PHE A 10 5.32 0.80 56.87
C PHE A 10 6.64 0.03 57.05
N VAL A 11 6.61 -1.10 57.75
CA VAL A 11 7.78 -1.99 57.89
C VAL A 11 8.05 -2.79 56.60
N GLN A 12 7.01 -3.23 55.88
CA GLN A 12 7.20 -3.86 54.56
C GLN A 12 7.75 -2.88 53.52
N SER A 13 7.30 -1.63 53.53
CA SER A 13 7.89 -0.59 52.68
C SER A 13 9.33 -0.27 53.08
N ALA A 14 9.63 -0.20 54.38
CA ALA A 14 11.00 0.04 54.84
C ALA A 14 11.98 -1.10 54.46
N LEU A 15 11.52 -2.35 54.44
CA LEU A 15 12.30 -3.50 53.97
C LEU A 15 12.44 -3.55 52.43
N LEU A 16 11.42 -3.11 51.68
CA LEU A 16 11.50 -2.93 50.21
C LEU A 16 12.48 -1.81 49.79
N PHE A 17 12.73 -0.83 50.65
CA PHE A 17 13.68 0.26 50.41
C PHE A 17 15.08 0.02 51.01
N ALA A 18 15.26 -1.03 51.84
CA ALA A 18 16.54 -1.33 52.46
C ALA A 18 17.35 -2.40 51.71
N ASP A 19 16.71 -3.24 50.89
CA ASP A 19 17.38 -4.27 50.08
C ASP A 19 17.09 -4.18 48.57
N GLU A 20 16.28 -3.21 48.11
CA GLU A 20 15.97 -3.09 46.69
C GLU A 20 15.84 -1.61 46.27
N GLU A 21 16.82 -1.14 45.49
CA GLU A 21 16.73 0.08 44.70
C GLU A 21 15.61 -0.04 43.64
N VAL A 22 14.35 0.10 44.05
CA VAL A 22 13.24 0.36 43.13
C VAL A 22 13.11 1.88 42.95
N ALA A 23 14.05 2.42 42.17
CA ALA A 23 14.05 3.80 41.71
C ALA A 23 12.94 4.04 40.67
N GLU A 24 11.72 4.27 41.14
CA GLU A 24 10.65 4.91 40.37
C GLU A 24 10.93 6.42 40.23
N GLY A 25 11.79 6.78 39.27
CA GLY A 25 12.11 8.17 38.98
C GLY A 25 12.81 8.44 37.65
N GLY A 26 12.83 7.45 36.74
CA GLY A 26 13.51 7.55 35.44
C GLY A 26 12.70 7.00 34.25
N ARG A 27 11.41 6.70 34.44
CA ARG A 27 10.60 6.03 33.41
C ARG A 27 9.88 6.95 32.43
N ASP A 28 9.76 8.25 32.66
CA ASP A 28 8.92 9.09 31.76
C ASP A 28 9.62 9.53 30.47
N ARG A 29 10.92 9.82 30.50
CA ARG A 29 11.66 10.19 29.28
C ARG A 29 12.13 8.97 28.49
N SER A 30 12.62 7.95 29.19
CA SER A 30 13.06 6.68 28.58
C SER A 30 11.89 5.95 27.91
N SER A 31 10.73 5.87 28.58
CA SER A 31 9.52 5.27 28.03
C SER A 31 8.94 6.07 26.85
N PHE A 32 9.05 7.41 26.88
CA PHE A 32 8.61 8.25 25.76
C PHE A 32 9.45 8.03 24.50
N TRP A 33 10.79 8.05 24.61
CA TRP A 33 11.67 7.75 23.48
C TRP A 33 11.51 6.31 22.98
N GLN A 34 11.30 5.34 23.87
CA GLN A 34 11.08 3.94 23.52
C GLN A 34 9.72 3.74 22.81
N THR A 35 8.68 4.46 23.24
CA THR A 35 7.36 4.46 22.58
C THR A 35 7.43 5.10 21.20
N LEU A 36 8.14 6.23 21.05
CA LEU A 36 8.36 6.86 19.74
C LEU A 36 9.15 5.97 18.78
N ILE A 37 10.16 5.25 19.27
CA ILE A 37 10.91 4.27 18.47
C ILE A 37 9.99 3.13 18.05
N MET A 38 9.17 2.60 18.95
CA MET A 38 8.24 1.50 18.65
C MET A 38 7.18 1.92 17.61
N ILE A 39 6.59 3.10 17.78
CA ILE A 39 5.65 3.69 16.80
C ILE A 39 6.36 3.99 15.48
N GLY A 40 7.59 4.51 15.52
CA GLY A 40 8.40 4.78 14.33
C GLY A 40 8.67 3.52 13.50
N ILE A 41 9.02 2.40 14.15
CA ILE A 41 9.21 1.10 13.49
C ILE A 41 7.90 0.60 12.88
N ALA A 42 6.78 0.69 13.61
CA ALA A 42 5.47 0.29 13.11
C ALA A 42 5.08 1.11 11.87
N ILE A 43 5.21 2.44 11.93
CA ILE A 43 4.93 3.34 10.80
C ILE A 43 5.86 3.02 9.63
N LEU A 44 7.15 2.80 9.87
CA LEU A 44 8.11 2.44 8.82
C LEU A 44 7.70 1.13 8.12
N PHE A 45 7.28 0.13 8.89
CA PHE A 45 6.83 -1.17 8.37
C PHE A 45 5.55 -1.04 7.53
N PHE A 46 4.52 -0.36 8.05
CA PHE A 46 3.27 -0.11 7.33
C PHE A 46 3.46 0.80 6.10
N TYR A 47 4.32 1.81 6.20
CA TYR A 47 4.67 2.71 5.10
C TYR A 47 5.40 1.96 3.98
N PHE A 48 6.34 1.08 4.31
CA PHE A 48 7.07 0.29 3.31
C PHE A 48 6.14 -0.66 2.56
N ILE A 49 5.12 -1.21 3.23
CA ILE A 49 4.12 -2.09 2.63
C ILE A 49 3.10 -1.34 1.77
N LEU A 50 2.69 -0.10 2.11
CA LEU A 50 1.74 0.68 1.29
C LEU A 50 2.41 1.45 0.15
N TRP A 51 3.65 1.92 0.33
CA TRP A 51 4.34 2.74 -0.68
C TRP A 51 4.94 1.90 -1.83
N ARG A 52 5.46 0.71 -1.52
CA ARG A 52 6.05 -0.21 -2.51
C ARG A 52 5.06 -0.76 -3.57
N PRO A 53 3.80 -1.12 -3.25
CA PRO A 53 2.89 -1.72 -4.24
C PRO A 53 2.45 -0.72 -5.32
N GLU A 54 2.30 0.56 -4.98
CA GLU A 54 1.67 1.51 -5.90
C GLU A 54 2.59 1.90 -7.06
N GLN A 55 3.88 2.11 -6.79
CA GLN A 55 4.86 2.35 -7.84
C GLN A 55 4.97 1.17 -8.81
N ARG A 56 4.78 -0.06 -8.31
CA ARG A 56 4.79 -1.27 -9.16
C ARG A 56 3.55 -1.32 -10.05
N ARG A 57 2.36 -0.99 -9.52
CA ARG A 57 1.12 -0.95 -10.30
C ARG A 57 1.16 0.11 -11.39
N ARG A 58 1.62 1.32 -11.09
CA ARG A 58 1.76 2.40 -12.09
C ARG A 58 2.73 2.03 -13.20
N LYS A 59 3.91 1.49 -12.86
CA LYS A 59 4.89 1.03 -13.85
C LYS A 59 4.37 -0.12 -14.72
N GLN A 60 3.61 -1.06 -14.14
CA GLN A 60 2.99 -2.15 -14.91
C GLN A 60 1.92 -1.64 -15.88
N MET A 61 1.09 -0.68 -15.46
CA MET A 61 0.09 -0.07 -16.33
C MET A 61 0.73 0.74 -17.46
N GLU A 62 1.81 1.47 -17.19
CA GLU A 62 2.60 2.18 -18.21
C GLU A 62 3.27 1.20 -19.19
N ALA A 63 3.85 0.11 -18.70
CA ALA A 63 4.44 -0.92 -19.55
C ALA A 63 3.40 -1.61 -20.45
N LYS A 64 2.21 -1.94 -19.92
CA LYS A 64 1.09 -2.48 -20.70
C LYS A 64 0.60 -1.49 -21.77
N ARG A 65 0.66 -0.18 -21.48
CA ARG A 65 0.31 0.85 -22.47
C ARG A 65 1.34 0.98 -23.58
N GLY A 66 2.62 0.76 -23.28
CA GLY A 66 3.70 0.76 -24.28
C GLY A 66 3.72 -0.49 -25.17
N ALA A 67 3.23 -1.62 -24.66
CA ALA A 67 3.23 -2.90 -25.39
C ALA A 67 2.05 -3.10 -26.34
N MET A 68 1.11 -2.13 -26.44
CA MET A 68 -0.05 -2.23 -27.32
C MET A 68 0.36 -2.25 -28.80
N LYS A 69 -0.22 -3.17 -29.58
CA LYS A 69 0.00 -3.27 -31.03
C LYS A 69 -1.29 -3.04 -31.80
N THR A 70 -1.15 -2.59 -33.04
CA THR A 70 -2.28 -2.53 -33.99
C THR A 70 -2.87 -3.94 -34.13
N GLY A 71 -4.19 -4.05 -34.01
CA GLY A 71 -4.89 -5.33 -34.03
C GLY A 71 -5.20 -5.94 -32.65
N ASP A 72 -4.71 -5.37 -31.54
CA ASP A 72 -5.07 -5.83 -30.20
C ASP A 72 -6.50 -5.39 -29.83
N GLN A 73 -7.18 -6.22 -29.02
CA GLN A 73 -8.48 -5.87 -28.46
C GLN A 73 -8.25 -5.07 -27.17
N VAL A 74 -8.73 -3.84 -27.14
CA VAL A 74 -8.57 -2.94 -26.00
C VAL A 74 -9.91 -2.55 -25.42
N THR A 75 -9.93 -2.37 -24.10
CA THR A 75 -11.08 -1.84 -23.40
C THR A 75 -10.73 -0.47 -22.84
N ALA A 76 -11.42 0.56 -23.33
CA ALA A 76 -11.29 1.93 -22.86
C ALA A 76 -12.62 2.41 -22.29
N MET A 77 -12.64 2.72 -20.99
CA MET A 77 -13.84 3.23 -20.29
C MET A 77 -15.13 2.42 -20.60
N GLY A 78 -15.02 1.08 -20.61
CA GLY A 78 -16.14 0.17 -20.90
C GLY A 78 -16.43 -0.08 -22.38
N ILE A 79 -15.79 0.65 -23.29
CA ILE A 79 -15.90 0.43 -24.74
C ILE A 79 -14.84 -0.59 -25.16
N VAL A 80 -15.29 -1.70 -25.73
CA VAL A 80 -14.43 -2.76 -26.27
C VAL A 80 -14.31 -2.60 -27.78
N GLY A 81 -13.09 -2.59 -28.28
CA GLY A 81 -12.84 -2.59 -29.72
C GLY A 81 -11.41 -2.96 -30.07
N THR A 82 -11.10 -2.95 -31.36
CA THR A 82 -9.78 -3.33 -31.89
C THR A 82 -8.99 -2.08 -32.28
N ILE A 83 -7.69 -2.05 -31.97
CA ILE A 83 -6.82 -0.94 -32.35
C ILE A 83 -6.63 -0.90 -33.88
N ASP A 84 -7.12 0.15 -34.53
CA ASP A 84 -6.92 0.43 -35.97
C ASP A 84 -5.60 1.17 -36.19
N ARG A 85 -5.32 2.19 -35.37
CA ARG A 85 -4.10 3.02 -35.47
C ARG A 85 -3.68 3.56 -34.11
N ILE A 86 -2.37 3.64 -33.88
CA ILE A 86 -1.76 4.21 -32.66
C ILE A 86 -1.07 5.52 -33.03
N LYS A 87 -1.45 6.64 -32.40
CA LYS A 87 -0.73 7.91 -32.44
C LYS A 87 0.10 8.07 -31.16
N GLU A 88 0.82 9.18 -30.98
CA GLU A 88 1.65 9.38 -29.79
C GLU A 88 0.85 9.43 -28.47
N LYS A 89 -0.21 10.24 -28.42
CA LYS A 89 -1.04 10.47 -27.22
C LYS A 89 -2.40 9.77 -27.26
N THR A 90 -2.89 9.48 -28.46
CA THR A 90 -4.21 8.90 -28.72
C THR A 90 -4.11 7.62 -29.55
N LEU A 91 -5.20 6.85 -29.59
CA LEU A 91 -5.36 5.64 -30.37
C LEU A 91 -6.75 5.62 -30.99
N ILE A 92 -6.84 5.10 -32.21
CA ILE A 92 -8.09 4.94 -32.94
C ILE A 92 -8.51 3.50 -32.78
N ILE A 93 -9.67 3.31 -32.15
CA ILE A 93 -10.28 1.99 -31.93
C ILE A 93 -11.45 1.86 -32.90
N LYS A 94 -11.57 0.68 -33.50
CA LYS A 94 -12.74 0.27 -34.28
C LYS A 94 -13.65 -0.57 -33.38
N ASN A 95 -14.89 -0.11 -33.19
CA ASN A 95 -15.93 -0.88 -32.51
C ASN A 95 -16.52 -1.95 -33.44
N VAL A 96 -17.26 -2.88 -32.85
CA VAL A 96 -17.97 -3.95 -33.59
C VAL A 96 -18.90 -3.36 -34.66
N ASP A 97 -19.51 -2.21 -34.37
CA ASP A 97 -20.41 -1.49 -35.30
C ASP A 97 -19.67 -0.74 -36.42
N GLY A 98 -18.34 -0.90 -36.54
CA GLY A 98 -17.52 -0.28 -37.57
C GLY A 98 -17.19 1.20 -37.33
N SER A 99 -17.75 1.83 -36.29
CA SER A 99 -17.40 3.20 -35.90
C SER A 99 -15.95 3.28 -35.42
N LYS A 100 -15.25 4.33 -35.87
CA LYS A 100 -13.88 4.65 -35.44
C LYS A 100 -13.96 5.72 -34.35
N ILE A 101 -13.43 5.43 -33.17
CA ILE A 101 -13.41 6.35 -32.03
C ILE A 101 -11.96 6.64 -31.67
N GLU A 102 -11.64 7.93 -31.51
CA GLU A 102 -10.34 8.36 -31.00
C GLU A 102 -10.37 8.42 -29.47
N VAL A 103 -9.46 7.69 -28.84
CA VAL A 103 -9.39 7.53 -27.39
C VAL A 103 -7.98 7.87 -26.92
N VAL A 104 -7.87 8.48 -25.74
CA VAL A 104 -6.57 8.80 -25.12
C VAL A 104 -5.94 7.52 -24.58
N LYS A 105 -4.63 7.33 -24.78
CA LYS A 105 -3.90 6.15 -24.25
C LYS A 105 -4.07 5.93 -22.75
N GLY A 106 -4.21 7.02 -21.99
CA GLY A 106 -4.47 7.00 -20.55
C GLY A 106 -5.84 6.42 -20.16
N ALA A 107 -6.82 6.42 -21.06
CA ALA A 107 -8.16 5.89 -20.82
C ALA A 107 -8.27 4.37 -21.03
N VAL A 108 -7.23 3.74 -21.59
CA VAL A 108 -7.18 2.29 -21.75
C VAL A 108 -6.93 1.64 -20.39
N THR A 109 -7.84 0.74 -20.02
CA THR A 109 -7.84 0.03 -18.74
C THR A 109 -7.33 -1.39 -18.91
N GLU A 110 -7.63 -2.03 -20.04
CA GLU A 110 -7.26 -3.41 -20.32
C GLU A 110 -6.86 -3.57 -21.79
N VAL A 111 -5.83 -4.38 -22.04
CA VAL A 111 -5.30 -4.72 -23.36
C VAL A 111 -5.26 -6.25 -23.43
N LYS A 112 -6.00 -6.83 -24.37
CA LYS A 112 -5.95 -8.26 -24.71
C LYS A 112 -5.20 -8.41 -26.01
N SER A 113 -4.05 -9.06 -25.95
CA SER A 113 -3.24 -9.28 -27.14
C SER A 113 -3.93 -10.27 -28.07
N SER A 114 -3.98 -9.97 -29.36
CA SER A 114 -4.60 -10.89 -30.34
C SER A 114 -3.83 -12.21 -30.48
N THR A 115 -2.59 -12.28 -29.96
CA THR A 115 -1.77 -13.50 -29.89
C THR A 115 -2.24 -14.47 -28.80
N GLU A 116 -2.77 -14.01 -27.67
CA GLU A 116 -3.29 -14.90 -26.60
C GLU A 116 -4.69 -15.44 -26.90
N VAL A 117 -5.49 -14.74 -27.72
CA VAL A 117 -6.87 -15.15 -28.06
C VAL A 117 -6.89 -16.39 -28.97
N LEU A 118 -5.78 -16.72 -29.65
CA LEU A 118 -5.70 -17.87 -30.57
C LEU A 118 -5.32 -19.20 -29.90
N GLU A 119 -4.78 -19.21 -28.68
CA GLU A 119 -4.46 -20.46 -27.94
C GLU A 119 -5.62 -20.95 -27.05
N SER A 120 -6.73 -20.21 -26.98
CA SER A 120 -7.90 -20.49 -26.11
C SER A 120 -9.11 -21.04 -26.89
N LYS A 121 -8.94 -21.40 -28.16
CA LYS A 121 -9.97 -22.01 -29.02
C LYS A 121 -9.54 -23.38 -29.51
#